data_AF-A0A2N9MYJ8-F1
#
_entry.id   AF-A0A2N9MYJ8-F1
#
_cell.length_a   1.000
_cell.length_b   1.000
_cell.length_c   1.000
_cell.angle_alpha   90.00
_cell.angle_beta   90.00
_cell.angle_gamma   90.00
#
_symmetry.space_group_name_H-M   'P 1'
#
loop_
_entity.id
_entity.type
_entity.pdbx_description
1 polymer ?
#
loop_
_entity_poly.entity_id
_entity_poly.type
_entity_poly.pdbx_seq_one_letter_code
_entity_poly.pdbx_strand_id
1 'polypeptide(L)'
;MPTLYVENVPKDLYEALRSRARKNRSSIAAEVIALLRDGVPTAAELKQRRRFLEELLEIQAHKPPGKGPFPSTEEMIREDRER
;
A
#
# COMPACT_ATOMS: atom_id res chain seq x y z
N MET A 1 6.84 12.46 25.43
CA MET A 1 6.77 12.30 23.96
C MET A 1 8.18 12.37 23.42
N PRO A 2 8.58 11.51 22.47
CA PRO A 2 9.87 11.63 21.81
C PRO A 2 9.93 12.91 20.98
N THR A 3 11.04 13.62 21.04
CA THR A 3 11.28 14.86 20.27
C THR A 3 12.46 14.65 19.34
N LEU A 4 12.31 15.02 18.08
CA LEU A 4 13.36 14.94 17.07
C LEU A 4 13.85 16.36 16.78
N TYR A 5 15.15 16.58 16.94
CA TYR A 5 15.83 17.81 16.51
C TYR A 5 16.59 17.50 15.23
N VAL A 6 16.37 18.31 14.19
CA VAL A 6 17.06 18.20 12.90
C VAL A 6 17.89 19.47 12.72
N GLU A 7 19.20 19.32 12.67
CA GLU A 7 20.15 20.41 12.48
C GLU A 7 20.61 20.50 11.02
N ASN A 8 21.13 21.66 10.63
CA ASN A 8 21.73 21.89 9.32
C ASN A 8 20.79 21.65 8.13
N VAL A 9 19.50 21.97 8.28
CA VAL A 9 18.51 21.90 7.19
C VAL A 9 18.86 22.94 6.11
N PRO A 10 19.09 22.53 4.86
CA PRO A 10 19.30 23.46 3.75
C PRO A 10 18.15 24.46 3.62
N LYS A 11 18.47 25.72 3.30
CA LYS A 11 17.49 26.81 3.28
C LYS A 11 16.34 26.55 2.29
N ASP A 12 16.68 26.02 1.12
CA ASP A 12 15.74 25.60 0.08
C ASP A 12 14.78 24.50 0.57
N LEU A 13 15.30 23.50 1.29
CA LEU A 13 14.48 22.44 1.88
C LEU A 13 13.52 22.98 2.94
N TYR A 14 14.00 23.89 3.80
CA TYR A 14 13.16 24.54 4.80
C TYR A 14 12.03 25.35 4.16
N GLU A 15 12.32 26.13 3.11
CA GLU A 15 11.29 26.90 2.40
C GLU A 15 10.28 25.99 1.68
N ALA A 16 10.73 24.87 1.11
CA ALA A 16 9.84 23.86 0.51
C ALA A 16 8.89 23.25 1.57
N LEU A 17 9.41 22.87 2.74
CA LEU A 17 8.60 22.37 3.86
C LEU A 17 7.59 23.42 4.34
N ARG A 18 8.02 24.69 4.46
CA ARG A 18 7.16 25.80 4.87
C ARG A 18 6.04 26.08 3.88
N SER A 19 6.35 26.05 2.58
CA SER A 19 5.35 26.21 1.51
C SER A 19 4.31 25.10 1.54
N ARG A 20 4.76 23.85 1.69
CA ARG A 20 3.89 22.68 1.81
C ARG A 20 3.00 22.74 3.05
N ALA A 21 3.55 23.08 4.21
CA ALA A 21 2.77 23.23 5.45
C ALA A 21 1.68 24.30 5.31
N ARG A 22 1.98 25.46 4.68
CA ARG A 22 0.98 26.49 4.38
C ARG A 22 -0.15 25.98 3.48
N LYS A 23 0.19 25.23 2.42
CA LYS A 23 -0.78 24.62 1.51
C LYS A 23 -1.73 23.68 2.25
N ASN A 24 -1.18 22.91 3.20
CA ASN A 24 -1.93 21.96 4.01
C ASN A 24 -2.57 22.58 5.26
N ARG A 25 -2.44 23.90 5.46
CA ARG A 25 -2.91 24.64 6.65
C ARG A 25 -2.41 24.01 7.96
N SER A 26 -1.20 23.46 7.93
CA SER A 26 -0.55 22.78 9.04
C SER A 26 0.68 23.55 9.52
N SER A 27 1.17 23.23 10.71
CA SER A 27 2.48 23.71 11.17
C SER A 27 3.60 22.92 10.49
N ILE A 28 4.81 23.48 10.41
CA ILE A 28 5.97 22.78 9.85
C ILE A 28 6.22 21.46 10.61
N ALA A 29 6.11 21.48 11.95
CA ALA A 29 6.29 20.28 12.76
C ALA A 29 5.25 19.20 12.44
N ALA A 30 3.97 19.58 12.28
CA ALA A 30 2.92 18.64 11.91
C ALA A 30 3.15 18.05 10.50
N GLU A 31 3.61 18.88 9.56
CA GLU A 31 3.92 18.44 8.20
C GLU A 31 5.12 17.49 8.16
N VAL A 32 6.16 17.74 8.96
CA VAL A 32 7.31 16.85 9.09
C VAL A 32 6.89 15.50 9.69
N ILE A 33 6.02 15.49 10.69
CA ILE A 33 5.48 14.24 11.26
C ILE A 33 4.69 13.46 10.21
N ALA A 34 3.85 14.13 9.42
CA ALA A 34 3.10 13.49 8.34
C ALA A 34 4.04 12.87 7.30
N LEU A 35 5.06 13.63 6.87
CA LEU A 35 6.10 13.15 5.96
C LEU A 35 6.86 11.94 6.49
N LEU A 36 7.22 11.96 7.78
CA LEU A 36 7.91 10.83 8.41
C LEU A 36 7.02 9.60 8.49
N ARG A 37 5.73 9.77 8.76
CA ARG A 37 4.76 8.66 8.76
C ARG A 37 4.65 8.01 7.39
N ASP A 38 4.65 8.80 6.32
CA ASP A 38 4.52 8.28 4.96
C ASP A 38 5.84 7.69 4.43
N GLY A 39 6.97 8.29 4.80
CA GLY A 39 8.28 7.96 4.25
C GLY A 39 9.07 6.91 5.05
N VAL A 40 8.80 6.74 6.34
CA VAL A 40 9.56 5.83 7.22
C VAL A 40 8.66 4.66 7.63
N PRO A 41 8.71 3.53 6.89
CA PRO A 41 7.92 2.37 7.26
C PRO A 41 8.43 1.77 8.56
N THR A 42 7.51 1.44 9.46
CA THR A 42 7.86 0.77 10.72
C THR A 42 8.21 -0.69 10.47
N ALA A 43 8.97 -1.31 11.37
CA ALA A 43 9.28 -2.74 11.29
C ALA A 43 8.02 -3.61 11.25
N ALA A 44 6.95 -3.19 11.95
CA ALA A 44 5.66 -3.86 11.92
C ALA A 44 4.99 -3.78 10.54
N GLU A 45 4.97 -2.60 9.92
CA GLU A 45 4.44 -2.41 8.57
C GLU A 45 5.24 -3.19 7.52
N LEU A 46 6.57 -3.20 7.62
CA LEU A 46 7.42 -3.99 6.73
C LEU A 46 7.11 -5.48 6.84
N LYS A 47 6.92 -5.99 8.07
CA LYS A 47 6.52 -7.38 8.31
C LYS A 47 5.15 -7.69 7.71
N GLN A 48 4.18 -6.78 7.83
CA GLN A 48 2.86 -6.94 7.22
C GLN A 48 2.93 -6.94 5.69
N ARG A 49 3.67 -6.00 5.10
CA ARG A 49 3.87 -5.93 3.65
C ARG A 49 4.52 -7.20 3.11
N ARG A 50 5.50 -7.75 3.83
CA ARG A 50 6.14 -9.01 3.47
C ARG A 50 5.14 -10.18 3.47
N ARG A 51 4.35 -10.33 4.54
CA ARG A 51 3.32 -11.38 4.64
C ARG A 51 2.31 -11.30 3.50
N PHE A 52 1.82 -10.09 3.22
CA PHE A 52 0.88 -9.86 2.13
C PHE A 52 1.46 -10.29 0.77
N LEU A 53 2.73 -9.99 0.52
CA LEU A 53 3.40 -10.40 -0.71
C LEU A 53 3.61 -11.93 -0.77
N GLU A 54 3.94 -12.57 0.36
CA GLU A 54 4.02 -14.04 0.46
C GLU A 54 2.66 -14.69 0.14
N GLU A 55 1.56 -14.19 0.70
CA GLU A 55 0.19 -14.66 0.41
C GLU A 55 -0.19 -14.49 -1.07
N LEU A 56 0.14 -13.36 -1.69
CA LEU A 56 -0.12 -13.14 -3.11
C LEU A 56 0.67 -14.12 -4.00
N LEU A 57 1.92 -14.40 -3.65
CA LEU A 57 2.73 -15.38 -4.37
C LEU A 57 2.16 -16.79 -4.22
N GLU A 58 1.64 -17.16 -3.05
CA GLU A 58 0.96 -18.44 -2.85
C GLU A 58 -0.30 -18.56 -3.72
N ILE A 59 -1.13 -17.51 -3.77
CA ILE A 59 -2.32 -17.48 -4.63
C ILE A 59 -1.93 -17.60 -6.11
N GLN A 60 -0.88 -16.91 -6.55
CA GLN A 60 -0.40 -17.02 -7.93
C GLN A 60 0.20 -18.39 -8.25
N ALA A 61 0.86 -19.02 -7.29
CA ALA A 61 1.44 -20.36 -7.45
C ALA A 61 0.36 -21.45 -7.52
N HIS A 62 -0.83 -21.21 -6.98
CA HIS A 62 -1.95 -22.12 -7.12
C HIS A 62 -2.46 -22.13 -8.56
N LYS A 63 -2.10 -23.19 -9.28
CA LYS A 63 -2.69 -23.51 -10.57
C LYS A 63 -4.20 -23.73 -10.38
N PRO A 64 -5.08 -23.08 -11.16
CA PRO A 64 -6.50 -23.37 -11.08
C PRO A 64 -6.73 -24.86 -11.34
N PRO A 65 -7.69 -25.50 -10.65
CA PRO A 65 -8.02 -26.88 -10.95
C PRO A 65 -8.31 -26.99 -12.45
N GLY A 66 -7.63 -27.93 -13.12
CA GLY A 66 -7.81 -28.16 -14.55
C GLY A 66 -9.25 -28.55 -14.88
N LYS A 67 -9.61 -28.60 -16.17
CA LYS A 67 -10.95 -29.03 -16.61
C LYS A 67 -11.27 -30.37 -15.96
N GLY A 68 -12.19 -30.36 -14.99
CA GLY A 68 -12.65 -31.55 -14.30
C GLY A 68 -13.49 -32.43 -15.22
N PRO A 69 -14.06 -33.54 -14.71
CA PRO A 69 -14.93 -34.40 -15.51
C PRO A 69 -16.27 -33.73 -15.87
N PHE A 70 -16.56 -32.55 -15.29
CA PHE A 70 -17.80 -31.81 -15.50
C PHE A 70 -17.64 -30.76 -16.61
N PRO A 71 -18.73 -30.46 -17.35
CA PRO A 71 -18.75 -29.36 -18.31
C PRO A 71 -18.47 -28.02 -17.61
N SER A 72 -17.98 -27.04 -18.37
CA SER A 72 -17.75 -25.71 -17.84
C SER A 72 -19.07 -25.07 -17.40
N THR A 73 -19.00 -24.13 -16.46
CA THR A 73 -20.18 -23.36 -16.03
C THR A 73 -20.89 -22.69 -17.21
N GLU A 74 -20.12 -22.26 -18.22
CA GLU A 74 -20.63 -21.68 -19.47
C GLU A 74 -21.38 -22.71 -20.32
N GLU A 75 -20.86 -23.94 -20.41
CA GLU A 75 -21.50 -25.08 -21.10
C GLU A 75 -22.83 -25.42 -20.41
N MET A 76 -22.86 -25.46 -19.07
CA MET A 76 -24.08 -25.76 -18.29
C MET A 76 -25.16 -24.66 -18.44
N ILE A 77 -24.78 -23.38 -18.42
CA ILE A 77 -25.73 -22.27 -18.61
C ILE A 77 -26.30 -22.27 -20.03
N ARG A 78 -25.50 -22.66 -21.03
CA ARG A 78 -25.98 -22.77 -22.42
C ARG A 78 -27.01 -23.88 -22.54
N GLU A 79 -26.75 -25.05 -21.95
CA GLU A 79 -27.67 -26.19 -21.96
C GLU A 79 -29.02 -25.85 -21.30
N ASP A 80 -29.01 -25.12 -20.18
CA ASP A 80 -30.23 -24.70 -19.48
C ASP A 80 -31.08 -23.69 -20.29
N ARG A 81 -30.44 -22.85 -21.11
CA ARG A 81 -31.15 -21.87 -21.97
C ARG A 81 -31.76 -22.49 -23.23
N GLU A 82 -31.27 -23.66 -23.64
CA GLU A 82 -31.77 -24.39 -24.81
C GLU A 82 -32.87 -25.40 -24.47
N ARG A 83 -33.26 -25.50 -23.19
CA ARG A 83 -34.41 -26.27 -22.69
C ARG A 83 -35.66 -25.40 -22.53
#